data_AF-A0AAW5LPK9-F1
#
_entry.id   AF-A0AAW5LPK9-F1
#
_cell.length_a   1.000
_cell.length_b   1.000
_cell.length_c   1.000
_cell.angle_alpha   90.00
_cell.angle_beta   90.00
_cell.angle_gamma   90.00
#
_symmetry.space_group_name_H-M   'P 1'
#
loop_
_entity.id
_entity.type
_entity.pdbx_description
1 polymer ?
#
loop_
_entity_poly.entity_id
_entity_poly.type
_entity_poly.pdbx_seq_one_letter_code
_entity_poly.pdbx_strand_id
1 'polypeptide(L)'
;MYTGSLYLSLISLLQNHTFQPEEKVCLFSYGSGAVGEIFSGSIVKGYDKALDKEKHLNMLESREQLSVEEYETFFNRFDNQEFDFERELTQDPYSKVYLYSIEDHIRTYKIEK
;
A
#
# COMPACT_ATOMS: atom_id res chain seq x y z
N MET A 1 -3.36 2.04 -6.92
CA MET A 1 -2.32 2.86 -6.25
C MET A 1 -1.40 3.47 -7.29
N TYR A 2 -1.43 4.77 -7.57
CA TYR A 2 -0.69 5.41 -8.69
C TYR A 2 0.84 5.21 -8.66
N THR A 3 1.59 6.13 -8.06
CA THR A 3 3.07 6.11 -8.03
C THR A 3 3.64 4.86 -7.33
N GLY A 4 2.87 4.26 -6.41
CA GLY A 4 3.22 3.02 -5.74
C GLY A 4 3.06 1.75 -6.57
N SER A 5 2.39 1.77 -7.73
CA SER A 5 2.10 0.56 -8.52
C SER A 5 3.35 -0.24 -8.87
N LEU A 6 4.37 0.42 -9.42
CA LEU A 6 5.61 -0.25 -9.85
C LEU A 6 6.31 -0.94 -8.67
N TYR A 7 6.35 -0.28 -7.52
CA TYR A 7 7.02 -0.81 -6.33
C TYR A 7 6.22 -1.93 -5.67
N LEU A 8 4.88 -1.87 -5.69
CA LEU A 8 4.03 -2.98 -5.27
C LEU A 8 4.23 -4.20 -6.19
N SER A 9 4.31 -3.99 -7.51
CA SER A 9 4.65 -5.05 -8.46
C SER A 9 6.05 -5.61 -8.20
N LEU A 10 7.03 -4.78 -7.85
CA LEU A 10 8.37 -5.23 -7.47
C LEU A 10 8.35 -6.10 -6.20
N ILE A 11 7.62 -5.69 -5.16
CA ILE A 11 7.44 -6.52 -3.95
C ILE A 11 6.85 -7.88 -4.32
N SER A 12 5.77 -7.89 -5.12
CA SER A 12 5.13 -9.13 -5.57
C SER A 12 6.08 -10.01 -6.38
N LEU A 13 6.86 -9.43 -7.30
CA LEU A 13 7.85 -10.13 -8.11
C LEU A 13 8.92 -10.78 -7.22
N LEU A 14 9.52 -10.02 -6.30
CA LEU A 14 10.54 -10.51 -5.39
C LEU A 14 10.03 -11.63 -4.46
N GLN A 15 8.75 -11.58 -4.07
CA GLN A 15 8.16 -12.58 -3.18
C GLN A 15 7.64 -13.84 -3.88
N ASN A 16 7.37 -13.78 -5.18
CA ASN A 16 6.75 -14.88 -5.93
C ASN A 16 7.66 -15.50 -7.00
N HIS A 17 8.84 -14.92 -7.24
CA HIS A 17 9.85 -15.47 -8.14
C HIS A 17 11.16 -15.76 -7.40
N THR A 18 11.81 -16.86 -7.78
CA THR A 18 13.13 -17.24 -7.26
C THR A 18 14.21 -16.77 -8.22
N PHE A 19 14.96 -15.75 -7.82
CA PHE A 19 16.06 -15.19 -8.60
C PHE A 19 17.40 -15.87 -8.27
N GLN A 20 18.27 -16.03 -9.26
CA GLN A 20 19.69 -16.24 -9.00
C GLN A 20 20.37 -14.92 -8.59
N PRO A 21 21.45 -14.97 -7.79
CA PRO A 21 22.24 -13.78 -7.48
C PRO A 21 22.73 -13.07 -8.75
N GLU A 22 22.81 -11.74 -8.69
CA GLU A 22 23.27 -10.85 -9.76
C GLU A 22 22.34 -10.73 -10.98
N GLU A 23 21.25 -11.51 -11.03
CA GLU A 23 20.20 -11.35 -12.04
C GLU A 23 19.68 -9.91 -12.08
N LYS A 24 19.34 -9.44 -13.29
CA LYS A 24 18.87 -8.09 -13.52
C LYS A 24 17.35 -8.06 -13.60
N VAL A 25 16.73 -7.20 -12.81
CA VAL A 25 15.32 -6.83 -12.96
C VAL A 25 15.26 -5.49 -13.69
N CYS A 26 14.60 -5.48 -14.85
CA CYS A 26 14.28 -4.24 -15.57
C CYS A 26 12.96 -3.69 -15.06
N LEU A 27 12.93 -2.39 -14.76
CA LEU A 27 11.76 -1.67 -14.29
C LEU A 27 11.39 -0.59 -15.28
N PHE A 28 10.10 -0.47 -15.56
CA PHE A 28 9.55 0.61 -16.35
C PHE A 28 8.55 1.40 -15.50
N SER A 29 8.87 2.68 -15.28
CA SER A 29 8.00 3.63 -14.60
C SER A 29 7.28 4.49 -15.63
N TYR A 30 6.02 4.79 -15.37
CA TYR A 30 5.19 5.62 -16.24
C TYR A 30 4.34 6.59 -15.41
N GLY A 31 4.28 7.84 -15.89
CA GLY A 31 3.33 8.86 -15.42
C GLY A 31 2.65 9.54 -16.60
N SER A 32 1.32 9.67 -16.54
CA SER A 32 0.53 10.32 -17.59
C SER A 32 0.92 11.80 -17.78
N GLY A 33 1.02 12.26 -19.04
CA GLY A 33 1.45 13.62 -19.39
C GLY A 33 2.49 13.78 -20.53
N ALA A 34 3.39 12.86 -20.88
CA ALA A 34 3.81 11.67 -20.15
C ALA A 34 5.33 11.60 -20.03
N VAL A 35 5.79 10.99 -18.94
CA VAL A 35 7.20 10.64 -18.71
C VAL A 35 7.29 9.15 -18.46
N GLY A 36 8.19 8.50 -19.17
CA GLY A 36 8.57 7.12 -18.95
C GLY A 36 10.03 7.03 -18.55
N GLU A 37 10.36 6.15 -17.61
CA GLU A 37 11.74 5.90 -17.20
C GLU A 37 12.00 4.39 -17.17
N ILE A 38 13.11 3.97 -17.79
CA ILE A 38 13.60 2.59 -17.73
C ILE A 38 14.89 2.58 -16.92
N PHE A 39 14.94 1.71 -15.94
CA PHE A 39 16.13 1.45 -15.14
C PHE A 39 16.19 -0.02 -14.74
N SER A 40 17.32 -0.46 -14.19
CA SER A 40 17.47 -1.84 -13.72
C SER A 40 18.15 -1.92 -12.37
N GLY A 41 17.80 -2.95 -11.62
CA GLY A 41 18.46 -3.35 -10.37
C GLY A 41 19.08 -4.74 -10.51
N SER A 42 20.17 -4.99 -9.79
CA SER A 42 20.71 -6.36 -9.61
C SER A 42 20.16 -6.97 -8.34
N ILE A 43 19.74 -8.22 -8.42
CA ILE A 43 19.38 -9.02 -7.24
C ILE A 43 20.64 -9.30 -6.43
N VAL A 44 20.58 -8.95 -5.15
CA VAL A 44 21.68 -9.22 -4.21
C VAL A 44 21.53 -10.60 -3.58
N LYS A 45 22.65 -11.24 -3.25
CA LYS A 45 22.63 -12.51 -2.52
C LYS A 45 21.93 -12.33 -1.17
N GLY A 46 20.95 -13.19 -0.89
CA GLY A 46 20.18 -13.15 0.37
C GLY A 46 19.06 -12.10 0.40
N TYR A 47 18.61 -11.60 -0.76
CA TYR A 47 17.51 -10.63 -0.86
C TYR A 47 16.22 -11.11 -0.17
N ASP A 48 15.97 -12.41 -0.20
CA ASP A 48 14.81 -13.10 0.37
C ASP A 48 14.69 -12.89 1.88
N LYS A 49 15.82 -12.76 2.59
CA LYS A 49 15.85 -12.48 4.04
C LYS A 49 15.34 -11.09 4.41
N ALA A 50 15.28 -10.18 3.45
CA ALA A 50 14.74 -8.83 3.64
C ALA A 50 13.25 -8.73 3.28
N LEU A 51 12.63 -9.83 2.83
CA LEU A 51 11.23 -9.88 2.47
C LEU A 51 10.40 -10.45 3.61
N ASP A 52 9.23 -9.86 3.84
CA ASP A 52 8.26 -10.36 4.84
C ASP A 52 6.99 -10.84 4.13
N LYS A 53 7.09 -12.00 3.46
CA LYS A 53 6.01 -12.53 2.63
C LYS A 53 4.77 -12.88 3.45
N GLU A 54 4.96 -13.55 4.58
CA GLU A 54 3.86 -13.96 5.44
C GLU A 54 3.11 -12.75 5.98
N LYS A 55 3.81 -11.71 6.45
CA LYS A 55 3.16 -10.48 6.89
C LYS A 55 2.34 -9.81 5.79
N HIS A 56 2.88 -9.73 4.57
CA HIS A 56 2.16 -9.13 3.45
C HIS A 56 0.91 -9.93 3.07
N LEU A 57 0.99 -11.27 3.07
CA LEU A 57 -0.16 -12.14 2.82
C LEU A 57 -1.22 -11.98 3.92
N ASN A 58 -0.81 -12.07 5.19
CA ASN A 58 -1.70 -11.87 6.33
C ASN A 58 -2.39 -10.51 6.28
N MET A 59 -1.68 -9.44 5.88
CA MET A 59 -2.26 -8.10 5.72
C MET A 59 -3.30 -8.03 4.61
N LEU A 60 -3.09 -8.75 3.50
CA LEU A 60 -4.05 -8.78 2.40
C LEU A 60 -5.26 -9.66 2.72
N GLU A 61 -5.05 -10.75 3.44
CA GLU A 61 -6.07 -11.73 3.85
C GLU A 61 -6.93 -11.24 5.02
N SER A 62 -6.39 -10.41 5.91
CA SER A 62 -7.15 -9.83 7.02
C SER A 62 -8.09 -8.71 6.61
N ARG A 63 -8.13 -8.33 5.33
CA ARG A 63 -9.05 -7.29 4.84
C ARG A 63 -10.48 -7.81 4.85
N GLU A 64 -11.39 -6.93 5.23
CA GLU A 64 -12.82 -7.19 5.15
C GLU A 64 -13.34 -6.88 3.74
N GLN A 65 -14.14 -7.79 3.18
CA GLN A 65 -14.86 -7.54 1.95
C GLN A 65 -16.09 -6.69 2.24
N LEU A 66 -16.26 -5.58 1.52
CA LEU A 66 -17.42 -4.71 1.62
C LEU A 66 -18.50 -5.08 0.59
N SER A 67 -19.77 -4.81 0.94
CA SER A 67 -20.85 -4.71 -0.05
C SER A 67 -20.67 -3.46 -0.93
N VAL A 68 -21.42 -3.38 -2.04
CA VAL A 68 -21.39 -2.20 -2.91
C VAL A 68 -21.92 -0.97 -2.19
N GLU A 69 -23.00 -1.12 -1.43
CA GLU A 69 -23.62 -0.05 -0.65
C GLU A 69 -22.67 0.48 0.44
N GLU A 70 -21.93 -0.43 1.08
CA GLU A 70 -20.91 -0.05 2.06
C GLU A 70 -19.76 0.71 1.40
N TYR A 71 -19.28 0.23 0.26
CA TYR A 71 -18.26 0.91 -0.54
C TYR A 71 -18.69 2.33 -0.94
N GLU A 72 -19.91 2.50 -1.46
CA GLU A 72 -20.45 3.81 -1.83
C GLU A 72 -20.54 4.75 -0.62
N THR A 73 -20.94 4.23 0.54
CA THR A 73 -20.97 4.98 1.79
C THR A 73 -19.57 5.45 2.18
N PHE A 74 -18.57 4.57 2.15
CA PHE A 74 -17.17 4.94 2.41
C PHE A 74 -16.64 5.97 1.41
N PHE A 75 -16.94 5.79 0.13
CA PHE A 75 -16.48 6.68 -0.93
C PHE A 75 -17.03 8.11 -0.75
N ASN A 76 -18.33 8.24 -0.48
CA ASN A 76 -18.96 9.55 -0.24
C ASN A 76 -18.40 10.23 1.01
N ARG A 77 -18.20 9.48 2.11
CA ARG A 77 -17.59 10.00 3.34
C ARG A 77 -16.16 10.47 3.12
N PHE A 78 -15.38 9.75 2.30
CA PHE A 78 -14.02 10.12 1.95
C PHE A 78 -13.96 11.48 1.22
N ASP A 79 -14.82 11.68 0.22
CA ASP A 79 -14.90 12.95 -0.52
C ASP A 79 -15.32 14.13 0.38
N ASN A 80 -16.24 13.88 1.31
CA ASN A 80 -16.74 14.88 2.26
C ASN A 80 -15.86 15.07 3.50
N GLN A 81 -14.79 14.28 3.66
CA GLN A 81 -13.92 14.29 4.85
C GLN A 81 -14.68 14.00 6.16
N GLU A 82 -15.66 13.10 6.11
CA GLU A 82 -16.46 12.68 7.26
C GLU A 82 -15.84 11.44 7.92
N PHE A 83 -15.58 11.49 9.24
CA PHE A 83 -14.90 10.43 9.98
C PHE A 83 -15.87 9.53 10.76
N ASP A 84 -15.60 8.22 10.78
CA ASP A 84 -16.34 7.19 11.54
C ASP A 84 -15.29 6.28 12.19
N PHE A 85 -14.74 6.77 13.30
CA PHE A 85 -13.64 6.09 13.98
C PHE A 85 -14.05 4.74 14.60
N GLU A 86 -15.33 4.55 14.92
CA GLU A 86 -15.82 3.26 15.44
C GLU A 86 -15.67 2.17 14.37
N ARG A 87 -16.05 2.47 13.13
CA ARG A 87 -15.88 1.54 12.01
C ARG A 87 -14.43 1.48 11.50
N GLU A 88 -13.74 2.60 11.43
CA GLU A 88 -12.42 2.68 10.76
C GLU A 88 -11.25 2.19 11.63
N LEU A 89 -11.31 2.34 12.95
CA LEU A 89 -10.26 1.88 13.86
C LEU A 89 -10.38 0.39 14.20
N THR A 90 -11.56 -0.19 14.04
CA THR A 90 -11.79 -1.61 14.33
C THR A 90 -11.36 -2.54 13.18
N GLN A 91 -11.12 -1.99 11.98
CA GLN A 91 -10.93 -2.78 10.75
C GLN A 91 -9.46 -3.01 10.34
N ASP A 92 -8.48 -2.26 10.85
CA ASP A 92 -7.09 -2.35 10.38
C ASP A 92 -6.05 -2.48 11.51
N PRO A 93 -5.60 -3.71 11.84
CA PRO A 93 -4.55 -3.91 12.86
C PRO A 93 -3.14 -3.50 12.39
N TYR A 94 -2.96 -3.09 11.14
CA TYR A 94 -1.67 -2.65 10.59
C TYR A 94 -1.53 -1.12 10.56
N SER A 95 -2.64 -0.38 10.61
CA SER A 95 -2.65 1.08 10.64
C SER A 95 -2.20 1.61 12.00
N LYS A 96 -0.91 1.92 12.10
CA LYS A 96 -0.33 2.55 13.29
C LYS A 96 -0.61 4.05 13.37
N VAL A 97 -0.98 4.69 12.26
CA VAL A 97 -1.20 6.13 12.18
C VAL A 97 -2.44 6.38 11.34
N TYR A 98 -3.34 7.22 11.82
CA TYR A 98 -4.55 7.59 11.11
C TYR A 98 -4.84 9.10 11.24
N LEU A 99 -5.59 9.64 10.26
CA LEU A 99 -6.04 11.02 10.26
C LEU A 99 -7.19 11.16 11.26
N TYR A 100 -7.01 12.00 12.28
CA TYR A 100 -7.97 12.15 13.38
C TYR A 100 -8.87 13.38 13.24
N SER A 101 -8.36 14.50 12.74
CA SER A 101 -9.19 15.68 12.51
C SER A 101 -8.57 16.61 11.48
N ILE A 102 -9.42 17.49 10.95
CA ILE A 102 -9.03 18.62 10.10
C ILE A 102 -9.70 19.87 10.68
N GLU A 103 -8.91 20.78 11.26
CA GLU A 103 -9.38 22.02 11.88
C GLU A 103 -8.51 23.17 11.36
N ASP A 104 -9.12 24.28 10.91
CA ASP A 104 -8.40 25.41 10.32
C ASP A 104 -7.38 25.01 9.23
N HIS A 105 -7.76 24.02 8.41
CA HIS A 105 -6.92 23.40 7.37
C HIS A 105 -5.68 22.65 7.89
N ILE A 106 -5.59 22.39 9.19
CA ILE A 106 -4.54 21.62 9.85
C ILE A 106 -5.02 20.19 10.06
N ARG A 107 -4.25 19.23 9.55
CA ARG A 107 -4.50 17.80 9.76
C ARG A 107 -3.82 17.33 11.03
N THR A 108 -4.60 16.75 11.94
CA THR A 108 -4.10 16.11 13.16
C THR A 108 -4.08 14.60 12.95
N TYR A 109 -2.95 13.96 13.27
CA TYR A 109 -2.77 12.51 13.17
C TYR A 109 -2.59 11.91 14.56
N LYS A 110 -3.16 10.72 14.77
CA LYS A 110 -2.97 9.94 16.00
C LYS A 110 -2.28 8.62 15.71
N ILE A 111 -1.64 8.09 16.74
CA ILE A 111 -0.98 6.79 16.73
C ILE A 111 -1.79 5.87 17.64
N GLU A 112 -2.25 4.72 17.13
CA GLU A 112 -2.82 3.68 17.99
C GLU A 112 -1.70 3.06 18.84
N LYS A 113 -1.95 2.91 20.14
CA LYS A 113 -0.99 2.37 21.11
C LYS A 113 -1.04 0.86 21.18
#